data_AF-A0A957P1W4-F1
#
_entry.id   AF-A0A957P1W4-F1
#
_cell.length_a   1.000
_cell.length_b   1.000
_cell.length_c   1.000
_cell.angle_alpha   90.00
_cell.angle_beta   90.00
_cell.angle_gamma   90.00
#
_symmetry.space_group_name_H-M   'P 1'
#
loop_
_entity.id
_entity.type
_entity.pdbx_description
1 polymer ?
#
loop_
_entity_poly.entity_id
_entity_poly.type
_entity_poly.pdbx_seq_one_letter_code
_entity_poly.pdbx_strand_id
1 'polypeptide(L)'
;MTQPRIPRYQPIKVVDIEVTQPIETIRDLEHYASVKGLVRLHGAPLGYVQLGVVNGCCPAVDISRVILEQYGWPMARHLISDRLMQPLPAAELSLPDLLHTEHAPYAGPTPLVTVAVCTRDRTEDLALCLDALAQLRYAALEILIVDNAPSNDATESLIRTRYPQVRYCREPRPGLSWARNRAILEASGEIIAFTDDDVVVDPNWVA
;
A
#
# COMPACT_ATOMS: atom_id res chain seq x y z
N MET A 1 24.70 38.62 12.59
CA MET A 1 24.56 37.82 11.36
C MET A 1 23.75 36.58 11.70
N THR A 2 22.46 36.58 11.38
CA THR A 2 21.54 35.45 11.57
C THR A 2 21.79 34.43 10.47
N GLN A 3 22.26 33.24 10.83
CA GLN A 3 22.35 32.11 9.89
C GLN A 3 20.95 31.79 9.34
N PRO A 4 20.79 31.58 8.02
CA PRO A 4 19.51 31.15 7.47
C PRO A 4 19.15 29.77 8.01
N ARG A 5 17.96 29.66 8.63
CA ARG A 5 17.37 28.40 9.09
C ARG A 5 17.18 27.50 7.86
N ILE A 6 17.96 26.41 7.76
CA ILE A 6 17.69 25.34 6.80
C ILE A 6 16.30 24.78 7.13
N PRO A 7 15.35 24.68 6.18
CA PRO A 7 14.07 24.04 6.45
C PRO A 7 14.36 22.56 6.77
N ARG A 8 14.05 22.13 7.99
CA ARG A 8 14.31 20.78 8.49
C ARG A 8 13.38 19.72 7.88
N TYR A 9 12.39 20.15 7.10
CA TYR A 9 11.36 19.33 6.47
C TYR A 9 11.42 19.52 4.95
N GLN A 10 11.59 18.42 4.23
CA GLN A 10 11.55 18.38 2.77
C GLN A 10 10.37 17.50 2.34
N PRO A 11 9.23 18.09 1.96
CA PRO A 11 8.05 17.33 1.54
C PRO A 11 8.37 16.48 0.32
N ILE A 12 7.90 15.23 0.34
CA ILE A 12 8.06 14.26 -0.74
C ILE A 12 6.68 13.91 -1.28
N LYS A 13 6.50 14.00 -2.59
CA LYS A 13 5.28 13.51 -3.25
C LYS A 13 5.42 12.00 -3.44
N VAL A 14 4.50 11.22 -2.88
CA VAL A 14 4.43 9.78 -3.14
C VAL A 14 3.46 9.54 -4.29
N VAL A 15 3.87 8.72 -5.26
CA VAL A 15 3.06 8.34 -6.42
C VAL A 15 3.18 6.85 -6.70
N ASP A 16 2.18 6.28 -7.36
CA ASP A 16 2.22 4.94 -7.93
C ASP A 16 2.46 5.03 -9.44
N ILE A 17 3.35 4.20 -9.98
CA ILE A 17 3.75 4.19 -11.39
C ILE A 17 3.61 2.77 -11.92
N GLU A 18 2.52 2.51 -12.64
CA GLU A 18 2.32 1.27 -13.39
C GLU A 18 2.99 1.39 -14.76
N VAL A 19 4.07 0.62 -14.98
CA VAL A 19 4.89 0.73 -16.19
C VAL A 19 4.19 0.24 -17.46
N THR A 20 3.06 -0.46 -17.32
CA THR A 20 2.20 -0.83 -18.46
C THR A 20 1.28 0.29 -18.92
N GLN A 21 1.18 1.39 -18.16
CA GLN A 21 0.44 2.60 -18.54
C GLN A 21 1.39 3.65 -19.12
N PRO A 22 0.88 4.60 -19.93
CA PRO A 22 1.69 5.72 -20.38
C PRO A 22 2.29 6.49 -19.20
N ILE A 23 3.62 6.61 -19.16
CA ILE A 23 4.31 7.41 -18.14
C ILE A 23 4.13 8.89 -18.50
N GLU A 24 3.40 9.61 -17.67
CA GLU A 24 3.13 11.04 -17.83
C GLU A 24 4.09 11.91 -17.00
N THR A 25 4.20 13.19 -17.39
CA THR A 25 4.93 14.17 -16.59
C THR A 25 4.12 14.49 -15.34
N ILE A 26 4.73 14.33 -14.17
CA ILE A 26 4.10 14.70 -12.90
C ILE A 26 4.22 16.22 -12.74
N ARG A 27 3.10 16.90 -12.53
CA ARG A 27 2.99 18.36 -12.42
C ARG A 27 2.57 18.77 -11.01
N ASP A 28 2.45 20.08 -10.77
CA ASP A 28 1.98 20.68 -9.52
C ASP A 28 2.86 20.29 -8.31
N LEU A 29 4.18 20.32 -8.53
CA LEU A 29 5.19 19.93 -7.54
C LEU A 29 5.91 21.13 -6.89
N GLU A 30 5.36 22.34 -6.96
CA GLU A 30 5.98 23.58 -6.45
C GLU A 30 6.29 23.50 -4.95
N HIS A 31 5.51 22.70 -4.22
CA HIS A 31 5.64 22.51 -2.78
C HIS A 31 6.41 21.24 -2.41
N TYR A 32 6.96 20.49 -3.36
CA TYR A 32 7.65 19.22 -3.10
C TYR A 32 9.13 19.30 -3.46
N ALA A 33 9.98 18.74 -2.60
CA ALA A 33 11.42 18.66 -2.85
C ALA A 33 11.77 17.52 -3.80
N SER A 34 10.99 16.44 -3.79
CA SER A 34 11.23 15.24 -4.59
C SER A 34 9.95 14.41 -4.73
N VAL A 35 9.98 13.47 -5.68
CA VAL A 35 8.97 12.44 -5.85
C VAL A 35 9.56 11.09 -5.43
N LYS A 36 8.80 10.31 -4.67
CA LYS A 36 9.07 8.89 -4.42
C LYS A 36 7.99 8.07 -5.14
N GLY A 37 8.38 7.42 -6.23
CA GLY A 37 7.46 6.62 -7.04
C GLY A 37 7.57 5.14 -6.69
N LEU A 38 6.47 4.50 -6.30
CA LEU A 38 6.36 3.04 -6.25
C LEU A 38 6.18 2.54 -7.69
N VAL A 39 7.16 1.80 -8.19
CA VAL A 39 7.14 1.25 -9.54
C VAL A 39 6.49 -0.12 -9.52
N ARG A 40 5.53 -0.33 -10.41
CA ARG A 40 4.82 -1.60 -10.58
C ARG A 40 4.88 -2.10 -12.00
N LEU A 41 4.75 -3.41 -12.13
CA LEU A 41 4.51 -4.10 -13.38
C LEU A 41 3.36 -5.07 -13.16
N HIS A 42 2.26 -4.88 -13.90
CA HIS A 42 1.03 -5.68 -13.74
C HIS A 42 0.50 -5.68 -12.29
N GLY A 43 0.59 -4.53 -11.61
CA GLY A 43 0.20 -4.38 -10.20
C GLY A 43 1.23 -4.90 -9.17
N ALA A 44 2.22 -5.70 -9.59
CA ALA A 44 3.26 -6.21 -8.71
C ALA A 44 4.34 -5.15 -8.44
N PRO A 45 4.67 -4.86 -7.16
CA PRO A 45 5.66 -3.85 -6.83
C PRO A 45 7.08 -4.33 -7.19
N LEU A 46 7.80 -3.53 -7.97
CA LEU A 46 9.21 -3.74 -8.30
C LEU A 46 10.15 -3.03 -7.33
N GLY A 47 9.71 -1.88 -6.79
CA GLY A 47 10.48 -1.10 -5.84
C GLY A 47 10.15 0.40 -5.91
N TYR A 48 11.02 1.23 -5.38
CA TYR A 48 10.83 2.68 -5.35
C TYR A 48 11.92 3.41 -6.15
N VAL A 49 11.52 4.40 -6.95
CA VAL A 49 12.42 5.41 -7.50
C VAL A 49 12.32 6.70 -6.72
N GLN A 50 13.45 7.41 -6.59
CA GLN A 50 13.50 8.77 -6.07
C GLN A 50 13.85 9.72 -7.22
N LEU A 51 13.02 10.73 -7.44
CA LEU A 51 13.15 11.68 -8.54
C LEU A 51 13.22 13.11 -8.01
N GLY A 52 14.09 13.92 -8.59
CA GLY A 52 14.14 15.35 -8.32
C GLY A 52 12.96 16.09 -8.95
N VAL A 53 12.56 17.20 -8.33
CA VAL A 53 11.61 18.15 -8.93
C VAL A 53 12.38 19.26 -9.63
N VAL A 54 12.05 19.52 -10.89
CA VAL A 54 12.65 20.58 -11.71
C VAL A 54 11.53 21.49 -12.19
N ASN A 55 11.59 22.79 -11.86
CA ASN A 55 10.57 23.78 -12.24
C ASN A 55 9.12 23.35 -11.91
N GLY A 56 8.92 22.75 -10.74
CA GLY A 56 7.60 22.29 -10.29
C GLY A 56 7.07 21.04 -11.01
N CYS A 57 7.92 20.32 -11.76
CA CYS A 57 7.52 19.09 -12.43
C CYS A 57 8.59 17.98 -12.33
N CYS A 58 8.17 16.76 -12.67
CA CYS A 58 9.03 15.62 -12.91
C CYS A 58 8.75 15.10 -14.32
N PRO A 59 9.63 15.38 -15.31
CA PRO A 59 9.41 15.01 -16.71
C PRO A 59 9.28 13.49 -16.90
N ALA A 60 8.33 13.07 -17.75
CA ALA A 60 8.13 11.66 -18.09
C ALA A 60 9.41 10.95 -18.56
N VAL A 61 10.25 11.63 -19.34
CA VAL A 61 11.52 11.10 -19.82
C VAL A 61 12.50 10.77 -18.69
N ASP A 62 12.52 11.59 -17.63
CA ASP A 62 13.39 11.37 -16.48
C ASP A 62 12.86 10.21 -15.63
N ILE A 63 11.54 10.10 -15.48
CA ILE A 63 10.87 8.98 -14.82
C ILE A 63 11.21 7.67 -15.56
N SER A 64 10.96 7.60 -16.86
CA SER A 64 11.23 6.42 -17.67
C SER A 64 12.70 6.03 -17.64
N ARG A 65 13.62 6.99 -17.74
CA ARG A 65 15.07 6.74 -17.68
C ARG A 65 15.47 6.10 -16.36
N VAL A 66 15.06 6.68 -15.23
CA VAL A 66 15.41 6.16 -13.89
C VAL A 66 14.79 4.79 -13.64
N ILE A 67 13.56 4.55 -14.11
CA ILE A 67 12.92 3.23 -14.01
C ILE A 67 13.71 2.19 -14.82
N LEU A 68 14.06 2.48 -16.07
CA LEU A 68 14.81 1.55 -16.90
C LEU A 68 16.21 1.27 -16.33
N GLU A 69 16.90 2.29 -15.83
CA GLU A 69 18.23 2.16 -15.22
C GLU A 69 18.20 1.28 -13.96
N GLN A 70 17.18 1.41 -13.11
CA GLN A 70 17.11 0.69 -11.83
C GLN A 70 16.38 -0.65 -11.93
N TYR A 71 15.34 -0.72 -12.76
CA TYR A 71 14.38 -1.82 -12.78
C TYR A 71 14.28 -2.55 -14.13
N GLY A 72 15.06 -2.19 -15.16
CA GLY A 72 15.02 -2.88 -16.45
C GLY A 72 15.24 -4.39 -16.36
N TRP A 73 16.24 -4.83 -15.60
CA TRP A 73 16.48 -6.26 -15.35
C TRP A 73 15.42 -6.92 -14.46
N PRO A 74 15.03 -6.34 -13.31
CA PRO A 74 13.88 -6.80 -12.54
C PRO A 74 12.59 -6.98 -13.36
N MET A 75 12.27 -6.03 -14.24
CA MET A 75 11.14 -6.10 -15.17
C MET A 75 11.29 -7.28 -16.13
N ALA A 76 12.44 -7.39 -16.82
CA ALA A 76 12.68 -8.51 -17.72
C ALA A 76 12.55 -9.87 -17.02
N ARG A 77 13.10 -9.99 -15.79
CA ARG A 77 12.97 -11.21 -14.98
C ARG A 77 11.51 -11.51 -14.63
N HIS A 78 10.73 -10.49 -14.26
CA HIS A 78 9.31 -10.62 -13.93
C HIS A 78 8.52 -11.12 -15.14
N LEU A 79 8.64 -10.46 -16.30
CA LEU A 79 7.94 -10.86 -17.55
C LEU A 79 8.29 -12.31 -17.97
N ILE A 80 9.56 -12.68 -17.88
CA ILE A 80 9.99 -14.05 -18.20
C ILE A 80 9.42 -15.05 -17.20
N SER A 81 9.43 -14.72 -15.91
CA SER A 81 8.89 -15.58 -14.84
C SER A 81 7.40 -15.85 -15.07
N ASP A 82 6.60 -14.81 -15.31
CA ASP A 82 5.16 -14.95 -15.53
C ASP A 82 4.86 -15.79 -16.76
N ARG A 83 5.62 -15.57 -17.84
CA ARG A 83 5.49 -16.35 -19.08
C ARG A 83 5.83 -17.82 -18.90
N LEU A 84 6.87 -18.14 -18.12
CA LEU A 84 7.25 -19.53 -17.83
C LEU A 84 6.20 -20.26 -16.98
N MET A 85 5.45 -19.53 -16.16
CA MET A 85 4.37 -20.07 -15.33
C MET A 85 3.07 -20.32 -16.11
N GLN A 86 2.98 -19.87 -17.36
CA GLN A 86 1.80 -20.04 -18.21
C GLN A 86 2.07 -20.96 -19.42
N PRO A 87 1.09 -21.76 -19.89
CA PRO A 87 1.27 -22.67 -21.03
C PRO A 87 1.73 -21.94 -22.29
N LEU A 88 2.91 -22.29 -22.82
CA LEU A 88 3.44 -21.69 -24.04
C LEU A 88 2.64 -22.16 -25.27
N PRO A 89 2.22 -21.26 -26.18
CA PRO A 89 1.74 -21.68 -27.48
C PRO A 89 2.85 -22.42 -28.25
N ALA A 90 2.45 -23.32 -29.15
CA ALA A 90 3.36 -24.27 -29.81
C ALA A 90 4.40 -23.66 -30.75
N ALA A 91 4.41 -22.34 -30.96
CA ALA A 91 5.28 -21.68 -31.92
C ALA A 91 5.80 -20.34 -31.37
N GLU A 92 6.97 -20.43 -30.72
CA GLU A 92 7.87 -19.32 -30.39
C GLU A 92 7.43 -18.31 -29.32
N LEU A 93 8.44 -17.76 -28.63
CA LEU A 93 8.29 -16.70 -27.64
C LEU A 93 8.39 -15.35 -28.35
N SER A 94 7.37 -14.49 -28.24
CA SER A 94 7.39 -13.15 -28.79
C SER A 94 7.50 -12.07 -27.70
N LEU A 95 8.04 -10.89 -28.06
CA LEU A 95 8.07 -9.72 -27.16
C LEU A 95 6.66 -9.24 -26.78
N PRO A 96 5.68 -9.15 -27.71
CA PRO A 96 4.31 -8.85 -27.34
C PRO A 96 3.74 -9.83 -26.30
N ASP A 97 4.00 -11.13 -26.45
CA ASP A 97 3.52 -12.11 -25.47
C ASP A 97 4.13 -11.88 -24.08
N LEU A 98 5.44 -11.60 -24.01
CA LEU A 98 6.09 -11.26 -22.74
C LEU A 98 5.46 -10.03 -22.09
N LEU A 99 5.26 -8.95 -22.85
CA LEU A 99 4.75 -7.68 -22.34
C LEU A 99 3.28 -7.74 -21.91
N HIS A 100 2.49 -8.66 -22.47
CA HIS A 100 1.06 -8.79 -22.16
C HIS A 100 0.74 -9.99 -21.26
N THR A 101 1.74 -10.79 -20.86
CA THR A 101 1.53 -11.87 -19.91
C THR A 101 1.50 -11.29 -18.50
N GLU A 102 0.30 -11.16 -17.94
CA GLU A 102 0.09 -10.73 -16.56
C GLU A 102 0.46 -11.84 -15.56
N HIS A 103 0.84 -11.45 -14.35
CA HIS A 103 1.04 -12.38 -13.25
C HIS A 103 -0.27 -13.11 -12.96
N ALA A 104 -0.27 -14.44 -13.12
CA ALA A 104 -1.46 -15.22 -12.82
C ALA A 104 -1.80 -15.10 -11.33
N PRO A 105 -3.05 -14.78 -10.97
CA PRO A 105 -3.43 -14.71 -9.56
C PRO A 105 -3.20 -16.08 -8.90
N TYR A 106 -2.86 -16.06 -7.61
CA TYR A 106 -2.72 -17.28 -6.85
C TYR A 106 -4.02 -18.10 -6.91
N ALA A 107 -3.92 -19.32 -7.45
CA ALA A 107 -5.08 -20.20 -7.69
C ALA A 107 -5.36 -21.19 -6.55
N GLY A 108 -4.59 -21.13 -5.46
CA GLY A 108 -4.84 -21.95 -4.28
C GLY A 108 -5.90 -21.36 -3.35
N PRO A 109 -6.31 -22.10 -2.30
CA PRO A 109 -7.17 -21.55 -1.26
C PRO A 109 -6.48 -20.36 -0.59
N THR A 110 -7.16 -19.22 -0.52
CA THR A 110 -6.67 -18.04 0.20
C THR A 110 -7.03 -18.17 1.68
N PRO A 111 -6.06 -18.11 2.61
CA PRO A 111 -6.35 -18.17 4.04
C PRO A 111 -7.15 -16.95 4.48
N LEU A 112 -7.99 -17.10 5.50
CA LEU A 112 -8.65 -15.94 6.11
C LEU A 112 -7.58 -15.08 6.80
N VAL A 113 -7.51 -13.79 6.46
CA VAL A 113 -6.61 -12.82 7.11
C VAL A 113 -7.44 -11.86 7.96
N THR A 114 -7.12 -11.80 9.25
CA THR A 114 -7.59 -10.71 10.13
C THR A 114 -6.63 -9.54 10.04
N VAL A 115 -7.08 -8.41 9.49
CA VAL A 115 -6.37 -7.14 9.57
C VAL A 115 -6.76 -6.45 10.87
N ALA A 116 -5.82 -6.36 11.80
CA ALA A 116 -6.02 -5.78 13.12
C ALA A 116 -5.42 -4.37 13.21
N VAL A 117 -6.23 -3.41 13.65
CA VAL A 117 -5.80 -2.04 13.95
C VAL A 117 -6.04 -1.76 15.43
N CYS A 118 -4.98 -1.38 16.13
CA CYS A 118 -5.06 -0.95 17.52
C CYS A 118 -5.08 0.57 17.55
N THR A 119 -6.11 1.15 18.18
CA THR A 119 -6.31 2.59 18.21
C THR A 119 -6.62 3.06 19.62
N ARG A 120 -6.44 4.35 19.88
CA ARG A 120 -6.87 5.00 21.12
C ARG A 120 -7.09 6.49 20.88
N ASP A 121 -8.35 6.93 20.97
CA ASP A 121 -8.72 8.35 20.90
C ASP A 121 -8.24 9.07 19.60
N ARG A 122 -8.10 8.35 18.47
CA ARG A 122 -7.65 8.85 17.16
C ARG A 122 -8.67 8.60 16.05
N THR A 123 -9.92 8.98 16.28
CA THR A 123 -11.04 8.65 15.38
C THR A 123 -10.90 9.20 13.96
N GLU A 124 -10.27 10.36 13.78
CA GLU A 124 -10.06 10.97 12.46
C GLU A 124 -9.04 10.18 11.62
N ASP A 125 -7.87 9.89 12.18
CA ASP A 125 -6.85 9.07 11.53
C ASP A 125 -7.40 7.66 11.23
N LEU A 126 -8.09 7.07 12.21
CA LEU A 126 -8.71 5.75 12.07
C LEU A 126 -9.73 5.72 10.94
N ALA A 127 -10.54 6.77 10.75
CA ALA A 127 -11.50 6.81 9.64
C ALA A 127 -10.78 6.78 8.28
N LEU A 128 -9.68 7.51 8.13
CA LEU A 128 -8.85 7.47 6.91
C LEU A 128 -8.23 6.08 6.69
N CYS A 129 -7.73 5.46 7.76
CA CYS A 129 -7.19 4.10 7.72
C CYS A 129 -8.28 3.10 7.30
N LEU A 130 -9.48 3.16 7.89
CA LEU A 130 -10.61 2.29 7.55
C LEU A 130 -11.11 2.48 6.13
N ASP A 131 -11.15 3.72 5.62
CA ASP A 131 -11.48 4.00 4.23
C ASP A 131 -10.47 3.34 3.28
N ALA A 132 -9.18 3.31 3.63
CA ALA A 132 -8.15 2.61 2.87
C ALA A 132 -8.29 1.08 2.97
N LEU A 133 -8.53 0.55 4.18
CA LEU A 133 -8.74 -0.88 4.40
C LEU A 133 -9.97 -1.42 3.65
N ALA A 134 -11.01 -0.61 3.49
CA ALA A 134 -12.19 -0.95 2.68
C ALA A 134 -11.88 -1.13 1.18
N GLN A 135 -10.72 -0.66 0.71
CA GLN A 135 -10.27 -0.83 -0.68
C GLN A 135 -9.35 -2.05 -0.88
N LEU A 136 -9.08 -2.83 0.16
CA LEU A 136 -8.24 -4.02 0.04
C LEU A 136 -8.84 -5.05 -0.93
N ARG A 137 -8.00 -5.57 -1.81
CA ARG A 137 -8.33 -6.54 -2.86
C ARG A 137 -7.92 -7.94 -2.44
N TYR A 138 -8.55 -8.43 -1.37
CA TYR A 138 -8.35 -9.80 -0.88
C TYR A 138 -9.70 -10.37 -0.44
N ALA A 139 -10.04 -11.55 -0.94
CA ALA A 139 -11.40 -12.08 -0.81
C ALA A 139 -11.75 -12.52 0.63
N ALA A 140 -10.80 -13.14 1.32
CA ALA A 140 -11.00 -13.69 2.66
C ALA A 140 -10.41 -12.73 3.71
N LEU A 141 -11.08 -11.58 3.91
CA LEU A 141 -10.66 -10.57 4.89
C LEU A 141 -11.66 -10.40 6.03
N GLU A 142 -11.10 -10.22 7.22
CA GLU A 142 -11.76 -9.68 8.39
C GLU A 142 -11.01 -8.43 8.85
N ILE A 143 -11.72 -7.34 9.14
CA ILE A 143 -11.12 -6.15 9.76
C ILE A 143 -11.53 -6.12 11.24
N LEU A 144 -10.56 -6.01 12.13
CA LEU A 144 -10.74 -5.96 13.58
C LEU A 144 -10.12 -4.69 14.17
N ILE A 145 -10.95 -3.89 14.84
CA ILE A 145 -10.52 -2.72 15.59
C ILE A 145 -10.46 -3.07 17.07
N VAL A 146 -9.28 -2.86 17.65
CA VAL A 146 -9.06 -2.95 19.09
C VAL A 146 -8.90 -1.55 19.65
N ASP A 147 -9.94 -1.08 20.34
CA ASP A 147 -9.93 0.23 20.99
C ASP A 147 -9.31 0.12 22.39
N ASN A 148 -8.13 0.71 22.55
CA ASN A 148 -7.25 0.47 23.68
C ASN A 148 -7.40 1.55 24.77
N ALA A 149 -8.12 1.21 25.84
CA ALA A 149 -8.40 2.08 26.96
C ALA A 149 -8.85 3.50 26.52
N PRO A 150 -9.86 3.62 25.63
CA PRO A 150 -10.30 4.91 25.12
C PRO A 150 -10.90 5.75 26.23
N SER A 151 -10.71 7.06 26.12
CA SER A 151 -11.20 8.06 27.07
C SER A 151 -12.71 8.29 26.96
N ASN A 152 -13.32 7.92 25.84
CA ASN A 152 -14.73 8.09 25.51
C ASN A 152 -15.19 6.99 24.53
N ASP A 153 -16.43 7.05 24.03
CA ASP A 153 -17.00 6.03 23.14
C ASP A 153 -17.06 6.47 21.67
N ALA A 154 -16.24 7.46 21.27
CA ALA A 154 -16.25 8.00 19.90
C ALA A 154 -15.80 6.97 18.86
N THR A 155 -14.79 6.15 19.16
CA THR A 155 -14.35 5.05 18.28
C THR A 155 -15.47 4.04 18.06
N GLU A 156 -16.11 3.57 19.15
CA GLU A 156 -17.23 2.63 19.04
C GLU A 156 -18.37 3.22 18.20
N SER A 157 -18.70 4.48 18.43
CA SER A 157 -19.73 5.20 17.68
C SER A 157 -19.37 5.31 16.20
N LEU A 158 -18.11 5.61 15.86
CA LEU A 158 -17.60 5.65 14.49
C LEU A 158 -17.77 4.29 13.80
N ILE A 159 -17.33 3.20 14.43
CA ILE A 159 -17.44 1.86 13.85
C ILE A 159 -18.90 1.49 13.62
N ARG A 160 -19.77 1.65 14.63
CA ARG A 160 -21.18 1.26 14.53
C ARG A 160 -21.96 2.05 13.47
N THR A 161 -21.62 3.32 13.26
CA THR A 161 -22.38 4.21 12.36
C THR A 161 -21.86 4.19 10.93
N ARG A 162 -20.54 4.13 10.72
CA ARG A 162 -19.92 4.26 9.39
C ARG A 162 -19.32 2.97 8.85
N TYR A 163 -18.92 2.05 9.72
CA TYR A 163 -18.24 0.81 9.35
C TYR A 163 -18.87 -0.43 10.02
N PRO A 164 -20.19 -0.65 9.87
CA PRO A 164 -20.91 -1.71 10.59
C PRO A 164 -20.43 -3.13 10.25
N GLN A 165 -19.71 -3.32 9.15
CA GLN A 165 -19.07 -4.58 8.76
C GLN A 165 -17.75 -4.87 9.50
N VAL A 166 -17.17 -3.88 10.16
CA VAL A 166 -15.89 -3.99 10.87
C VAL A 166 -16.12 -4.52 12.27
N ARG A 167 -15.34 -5.52 12.69
CA ARG A 167 -15.39 -6.04 14.06
C ARG A 167 -14.74 -5.04 15.01
N TYR A 168 -15.32 -4.87 16.19
CA TYR A 168 -14.83 -3.96 17.22
C TYR A 168 -14.76 -4.68 18.56
N CYS A 169 -13.66 -4.50 19.29
CA CYS A 169 -13.55 -4.87 20.69
C CYS A 169 -12.76 -3.82 21.48
N ARG A 170 -13.01 -3.76 22.79
CA ARG A 170 -12.33 -2.84 23.71
C ARG A 170 -11.32 -3.59 24.55
N GLU A 171 -10.09 -3.10 24.63
CA GLU A 171 -9.10 -3.57 25.60
C GLU A 171 -8.98 -2.55 26.73
N PRO A 172 -9.37 -2.88 27.97
CA PRO A 172 -9.42 -1.91 29.06
C PRO A 172 -8.05 -1.50 29.60
N ARG A 173 -6.98 -2.28 29.36
CA ARG A 173 -5.64 -1.96 29.86
C ARG A 173 -4.87 -1.13 28.84
N PRO A 174 -4.37 0.06 29.19
CA PRO A 174 -3.62 0.89 28.26
C PRO A 174 -2.29 0.22 27.87
N GLY A 175 -1.95 0.30 26.59
CA GLY A 175 -0.69 -0.17 26.03
C GLY A 175 -0.88 -0.98 24.74
N LEU A 176 -0.10 -0.65 23.71
CA LEU A 176 -0.15 -1.30 22.39
C LEU A 176 0.03 -2.82 22.47
N SER A 177 0.88 -3.31 23.37
CA SER A 177 1.06 -4.76 23.57
C SER A 177 -0.21 -5.43 24.10
N TRP A 178 -0.95 -4.78 25.00
CA TRP A 178 -2.24 -5.30 25.46
C TRP A 178 -3.26 -5.33 24.33
N ALA A 179 -3.30 -4.28 23.51
CA ALA A 179 -4.19 -4.21 22.35
C ALA A 179 -3.86 -5.28 21.29
N ARG A 180 -2.57 -5.48 20.96
CA ARG A 180 -2.14 -6.53 20.02
C ARG A 180 -2.42 -7.93 20.55
N ASN A 181 -2.20 -8.17 21.85
CA ASN A 181 -2.55 -9.43 22.48
C ASN A 181 -4.07 -9.69 22.45
N ARG A 182 -4.89 -8.64 22.67
CA ARG A 182 -6.34 -8.73 22.48
C ARG A 182 -6.67 -9.08 21.04
N ALA A 183 -6.06 -8.41 20.05
CA ALA A 183 -6.30 -8.71 18.64
C ALA A 183 -6.01 -10.18 18.31
N ILE A 184 -4.89 -10.74 18.79
CA ILE A 184 -4.53 -12.15 18.59
C ILE A 184 -5.59 -13.10 19.15
N LEU A 185 -6.20 -12.78 20.30
CA LEU A 185 -7.24 -13.61 20.92
C LEU A 185 -8.59 -13.52 20.20
N GLU A 186 -8.88 -12.38 19.59
CA GLU A 186 -10.19 -12.09 18.95
C GLU A 186 -10.20 -12.39 17.45
N ALA A 187 -9.02 -12.43 16.80
CA ALA A 187 -8.87 -12.72 15.39
C ALA A 187 -9.44 -14.10 15.04
N SER A 188 -10.17 -14.17 13.92
CA SER A 188 -10.69 -15.43 13.39
C SER A 188 -9.86 -15.99 12.23
N GLY A 189 -8.97 -15.18 11.66
CA GLY A 189 -8.13 -15.55 10.54
C GLY A 189 -6.99 -16.51 10.90
N GLU A 190 -6.58 -17.29 9.91
CA GLU A 190 -5.37 -18.13 9.97
C GLU A 190 -4.10 -17.26 10.03
N ILE A 191 -4.18 -16.05 9.46
CA ILE A 191 -3.14 -15.04 9.47
C ILE A 191 -3.68 -13.78 10.14
N ILE A 192 -2.85 -13.14 10.97
CA ILE A 192 -3.11 -11.80 11.50
C ILE A 192 -2.10 -10.82 10.92
N ALA A 193 -2.60 -9.75 10.31
CA ALA A 193 -1.82 -8.65 9.78
C ALA A 193 -2.11 -7.39 10.60
N PHE A 194 -1.07 -6.71 11.10
CA PHE A 194 -1.22 -5.48 11.86
C PHE A 194 -0.90 -4.27 11.00
N THR A 195 -1.72 -3.23 11.10
CA THR A 195 -1.40 -1.88 10.62
C THR A 195 -1.79 -0.87 11.70
N ASP A 196 -1.13 0.29 11.68
CA ASP A 196 -1.41 1.37 12.63
C ASP A 196 -2.59 2.23 12.13
N ASP A 197 -3.23 2.96 13.05
CA ASP A 197 -4.46 3.72 12.80
C ASP A 197 -4.26 4.99 11.96
N ASP A 198 -3.02 5.35 11.66
CA ASP A 198 -2.62 6.49 10.81
C ASP A 198 -1.98 6.06 9.47
N VAL A 199 -2.21 4.81 9.06
CA VAL A 199 -1.68 4.25 7.81
C VAL A 199 -2.76 4.15 6.74
N VAL A 200 -2.44 4.66 5.55
CA VAL A 200 -3.17 4.37 4.30
C VAL A 200 -2.44 3.24 3.58
N VAL A 201 -3.00 2.03 3.63
CA VAL A 201 -2.39 0.84 3.01
C VAL A 201 -2.66 0.80 1.50
N ASP A 202 -1.80 0.06 0.80
CA ASP A 202 -2.02 -0.27 -0.60
C ASP A 202 -3.23 -1.21 -0.77
N PRO A 203 -4.05 -1.08 -1.83
CA PRO A 203 -5.14 -2.01 -2.11
C PRO A 203 -4.72 -3.48 -2.21
N ASN A 204 -3.47 -3.76 -2.62
CA ASN A 204 -2.94 -5.12 -2.70
C ASN A 204 -2.06 -5.50 -1.50
N TRP A 205 -2.09 -4.75 -0.39
CA TRP A 205 -1.18 -4.95 0.74
C TRP A 205 -1.23 -6.35 1.37
N VAL A 206 -2.40 -7.01 1.30
CA VAL A 206 -2.60 -8.37 1.86
C VAL A 206 -2.40 -9.48 0.81
N ALA A 207 -2.45 -9.13 -0.48
CA ALA A 207 -2.50 -10.09 -1.59
C ALA A 207 -1.13 -10.68 -1.97
#